data_AF-A0A1U8I248-F1
#
_entry.id   AF-A0A1U8I248-F1
#
_cell.length_a   1.000
_cell.length_b   1.000
_cell.length_c   1.000
_cell.angle_alpha   90.00
_cell.angle_beta   90.00
_cell.angle_gamma   90.00
#
_symmetry.space_group_name_H-M   'P 1'
#
loop_
_entity.id
_entity.type
_entity.pdbx_description
1 polymer ?
#
loop_
_entity_poly.entity_id
_entity_poly.type
_entity_poly.pdbx_seq_one_letter_code
_entity_poly.pdbx_strand_id
1 'polypeptide(L)'
;MRVIVGVDESDESLYALQWTVNNLFNVLINSAAGGERNLLTLVHVHQPSKHYGVGPSAFPAGPGVAAYPSTALVDSVRKSQEQISARILSRALEMCDNKIKAETLIVEGNPKDKLCEISEEMKVDLLFVGNRGLGRIQRAFLGSVSDYCAHYAKCPVLIVKPPKEMAGQ
;
A
#
# COMPACT_ATOMS: atom_id res chain seq x y z
N MET A 1 1.68 -1.00 20.40
CA MET A 1 0.61 -1.05 19.39
C MET A 1 1.24 -1.27 18.01
N ARG A 2 0.71 -2.19 17.22
CA ARG A 2 1.13 -2.49 15.84
C ARG A 2 0.17 -1.82 14.88
N VAL A 3 0.70 -0.92 14.06
CA VAL A 3 -0.08 -0.15 13.08
C VAL A 3 0.45 -0.43 11.69
N ILE A 4 -0.44 -0.66 10.74
CA ILE A 4 -0.07 -0.69 9.32
C ILE A 4 -0.62 0.55 8.64
N VAL A 5 0.17 1.12 7.72
CA VAL A 5 -0.33 2.04 6.70
C VAL A 5 -0.09 1.42 5.33
N GLY A 6 -1.17 1.25 4.55
CA GLY A 6 -1.07 0.87 3.15
C GLY A 6 -0.66 2.10 2.32
N VAL A 7 0.48 2.00 1.63
CA VAL A 7 1.07 3.10 0.85
C VAL A 7 1.20 2.72 -0.62
N ASP A 8 0.81 3.62 -1.50
CA ASP A 8 1.04 3.57 -2.95
C ASP A 8 1.63 4.90 -3.45
N GLU A 9 1.59 5.17 -4.75
CA GLU A 9 2.07 6.44 -5.32
C GLU A 9 1.05 7.59 -5.22
N SER A 10 -0.16 7.34 -4.70
CA SER A 10 -1.23 8.33 -4.65
C SER A 10 -1.06 9.31 -3.49
N ASP A 11 -1.53 10.54 -3.71
CA ASP A 11 -1.50 11.58 -2.67
C ASP A 11 -2.39 11.22 -1.48
N GLU A 12 -3.48 10.46 -1.69
CA GLU A 12 -4.37 10.03 -0.61
C GLU A 12 -3.72 9.01 0.32
N SER A 13 -2.88 8.10 -0.19
CA SER A 13 -2.16 7.15 0.67
C SER A 13 -1.04 7.85 1.44
N LEU A 14 -0.32 8.77 0.81
CA LEU A 14 0.69 9.60 1.48
C LEU A 14 0.06 10.53 2.52
N TYR A 15 -1.12 11.10 2.24
CA TYR A 15 -1.87 11.87 3.21
C TYR A 15 -2.33 11.01 4.40
N ALA A 16 -2.76 9.77 4.15
CA ALA A 16 -3.11 8.84 5.23
C ALA A 16 -1.92 8.57 6.15
N LEU A 17 -0.72 8.39 5.59
CA LEU A 17 0.51 8.27 6.37
C LEU A 17 0.80 9.52 7.19
N GLN A 18 0.78 10.70 6.56
CA GLN A 18 1.01 11.96 7.25
C GLN A 18 0.03 12.17 8.40
N TRP A 19 -1.24 11.88 8.17
CA TRP A 19 -2.28 11.96 9.20
C TRP A 19 -1.98 11.01 10.36
N THR A 20 -1.57 9.77 10.06
CA THR A 20 -1.21 8.76 11.05
C THR A 20 -0.06 9.22 11.93
N VAL A 21 1.02 9.73 11.33
CA VAL A 21 2.18 10.27 12.05
C VAL A 21 1.77 11.42 12.96
N ASN A 22 1.03 12.39 12.43
CA ASN A 22 0.70 13.64 13.13
C ASN A 22 -0.33 13.48 14.24
N ASN A 23 -1.30 12.57 14.08
CA ASN A 23 -2.44 12.47 15.00
C ASN A 23 -2.35 11.26 15.93
N LEU A 24 -1.77 10.15 15.48
CA LEU A 24 -1.64 8.95 16.31
C LEU A 24 -0.29 8.94 17.02
N PHE A 25 0.80 8.91 16.25
CA PHE A 25 2.13 8.70 16.82
C PHE A 25 2.64 9.91 17.59
N ASN A 26 2.31 11.13 17.17
CA ASN A 26 2.65 12.33 17.95
C ASN A 26 2.02 12.29 19.35
N VAL A 27 0.78 11.79 19.49
CA VAL A 27 0.14 11.64 20.80
C VAL A 27 0.78 10.51 21.61
N LEU A 28 1.07 9.38 20.97
CA LEU A 28 1.64 8.21 21.64
C LEU A 28 3.07 8.43 22.13
N ILE A 29 3.89 9.13 21.37
CA ILE A 29 5.28 9.47 21.75
C ILE A 29 5.29 10.43 22.93
N ASN A 30 4.36 11.37 22.97
CA ASN A 30 4.25 12.36 24.05
C ASN A 30 3.48 11.85 25.27
N SER A 31 2.96 10.62 25.23
CA SER A 31 2.25 9.99 26.33
C SER A 31 3.21 9.19 27.23
N ALA A 32 2.98 9.21 28.55
CA ALA A 32 3.73 8.41 29.52
C ALA A 32 3.65 6.89 29.29
N ALA A 33 2.75 6.44 28.41
CA ALA A 33 2.67 5.06 27.92
C ALA A 33 3.67 4.74 26.80
N GLY A 34 4.53 5.70 26.42
CA GLY A 34 5.53 5.65 25.35
C GLY A 34 6.70 4.71 25.63
N GLY A 35 6.40 3.43 25.81
CA GLY A 35 7.39 2.36 25.72
C GLY A 35 7.59 1.94 24.27
N GLU A 36 8.75 1.36 23.99
CA GLU A 36 9.31 0.79 22.73
C GLU A 36 8.40 -0.19 21.93
N ARG A 37 7.11 -0.25 22.25
CA ARG A 37 6.13 -1.21 21.75
C ARG A 37 5.25 -0.67 20.62
N ASN A 38 5.43 0.59 20.19
CA ASN A 38 4.67 1.16 19.09
C ASN A 38 5.44 0.98 17.79
N LEU A 39 4.91 0.13 16.91
CA LEU A 39 5.51 -0.21 15.63
C LEU A 39 4.61 0.26 14.50
N LEU A 40 5.16 1.08 13.62
CA LEU A 40 4.53 1.48 12.36
C LEU A 40 5.13 0.65 11.23
N THR A 41 4.30 -0.08 10.50
CA THR A 41 4.72 -0.82 9.30
C THR A 41 4.11 -0.16 8.07
N LEU A 42 4.96 0.32 7.18
CA LEU A 42 4.56 0.86 5.88
C LEU A 42 4.52 -0.28 4.87
N VAL A 43 3.34 -0.57 4.35
CA VAL A 43 3.13 -1.71 3.45
C VAL A 43 2.84 -1.19 2.05
N HIS A 44 3.71 -1.52 1.09
CA HIS A 44 3.44 -1.34 -0.32
C HIS A 44 3.14 -2.69 -0.96
N VAL A 45 1.99 -2.79 -1.64
CA VAL A 45 1.64 -3.99 -2.40
C VAL A 45 1.79 -3.68 -3.88
N HIS A 46 2.80 -4.27 -4.52
CA HIS A 46 2.90 -4.19 -5.97
C HIS A 46 2.07 -5.32 -6.58
N GLN A 47 1.27 -4.99 -7.58
CA GLN A 47 0.56 -6.00 -8.35
C GLN A 47 1.53 -6.64 -9.33
N PRO A 48 1.57 -7.99 -9.42
CA PRO A 48 2.21 -8.62 -10.55
C PRO A 48 1.49 -8.11 -11.80
N SER A 49 2.25 -7.48 -12.69
CA SER A 49 1.74 -7.00 -13.96
C SER A 49 1.11 -8.18 -14.71
N LYS A 50 -0.22 -8.23 -14.75
CA LYS A 50 -1.01 -9.13 -15.62
C LYS A 50 -0.81 -8.85 -17.12
N HIS A 51 0.24 -8.11 -17.49
CA HIS A 51 0.48 -7.48 -18.79
C HIS A 51 1.85 -7.83 -19.39
N TYR A 52 2.43 -8.97 -19.07
CA TYR A 52 3.12 -9.63 -20.18
C TYR A 52 2.01 -10.03 -21.15
N GLY A 53 1.95 -9.35 -22.29
CA GLY A 53 1.05 -9.62 -23.42
C GLY A 53 1.31 -11.01 -24.01
N VAL A 54 1.18 -12.02 -23.18
CA VAL A 54 1.17 -13.45 -23.47
C VAL A 54 -0.15 -13.99 -22.91
N GLY A 55 -1.23 -13.26 -23.16
CA GLY A 55 -2.52 -13.91 -23.29
C GLY A 55 -2.50 -14.73 -24.59
N PRO A 56 -3.27 -15.83 -24.69
CA PRO A 56 -3.38 -16.62 -25.93
C PRO A 56 -3.87 -15.83 -27.16
N SER A 57 -4.11 -14.52 -27.05
CA SER A 57 -4.61 -13.62 -28.09
C SER A 57 -3.59 -12.59 -28.62
N ALA A 58 -2.37 -12.50 -28.05
CA ALA A 58 -1.43 -11.41 -28.38
C ALA A 58 -0.29 -11.81 -29.35
N PHE A 59 -0.18 -13.10 -29.70
CA PHE A 59 0.75 -13.58 -30.72
C PHE A 59 -0.04 -14.13 -31.92
N PRO A 60 0.28 -13.72 -33.17
CA PRO A 60 -0.35 -14.27 -34.37
C PRO A 60 0.13 -15.71 -34.69
N ALA A 61 0.95 -16.31 -33.84
CA ALA A 61 1.28 -17.71 -33.93
C ALA A 61 0.12 -18.48 -33.30
N GLY A 62 -0.58 -19.27 -34.12
CA GLY A 62 -1.96 -19.73 -33.92
C GLY A 62 -2.29 -20.50 -32.62
N PRO A 63 -3.49 -21.11 -32.55
CA PRO A 63 -3.95 -21.79 -31.34
C PRO A 63 -2.96 -22.90 -30.94
N GLY A 64 -2.28 -22.73 -29.81
CA GLY A 64 -1.45 -23.79 -29.21
C GLY A 64 0.01 -23.43 -28.87
N VAL A 65 0.51 -22.23 -29.19
CA VAL A 65 1.89 -21.83 -28.81
C VAL A 65 1.91 -20.93 -27.58
N ALA A 66 2.32 -21.49 -26.43
CA ALA A 66 2.63 -20.73 -25.24
C ALA A 66 4.00 -20.05 -25.40
N ALA A 67 4.01 -18.76 -25.72
CA ALA A 67 5.24 -17.97 -25.77
C ALA A 67 5.64 -17.53 -24.35
N TYR A 68 6.35 -18.40 -23.62
CA TYR A 68 6.86 -18.01 -22.30
C TYR A 68 7.85 -16.85 -22.45
N PRO A 69 7.70 -15.76 -21.68
CA PRO A 69 8.68 -14.69 -21.68
C PRO A 69 10.04 -15.26 -21.25
N SER A 70 11.13 -14.75 -21.84
CA SER A 70 12.46 -15.15 -21.43
C SER A 70 12.69 -14.78 -19.97
N THR A 71 13.43 -15.62 -19.23
CA THR A 71 13.77 -15.39 -17.82
C THR A 71 14.44 -14.03 -17.60
N ALA A 72 15.30 -13.60 -18.52
CA ALA A 72 15.93 -12.28 -18.48
C ALA A 72 14.92 -11.12 -18.56
N LEU A 73 13.87 -11.26 -19.39
CA LEU A 73 12.82 -10.25 -19.47
C LEU A 73 12.01 -10.20 -18.17
N VAL A 74 11.66 -11.35 -17.61
CA VAL A 74 10.97 -11.46 -16.31
C VAL A 74 11.80 -10.86 -15.18
N ASP A 75 13.10 -11.16 -15.14
CA ASP A 75 14.03 -10.67 -14.12
C ASP A 75 14.22 -9.14 -14.20
N SER A 76 14.31 -8.58 -15.41
CA SER A 76 14.44 -7.14 -15.60
C SER A 76 13.20 -6.36 -15.13
N VAL A 77 12.00 -6.87 -15.40
CA VAL A 77 10.76 -6.24 -14.93
C VAL A 77 10.62 -6.36 -13.42
N ARG A 78 10.92 -7.53 -12.84
CA ARG A 78 10.94 -7.72 -11.39
C ARG A 78 11.87 -6.71 -10.72
N LYS A 79 13.11 -6.58 -11.22
CA LYS A 79 14.09 -5.62 -10.70
C LYS A 79 13.62 -4.17 -10.82
N SER A 80 12.93 -3.83 -11.91
CA SER A 80 12.33 -2.50 -12.06
C SER A 80 11.17 -2.25 -11.09
N GLN A 81 10.33 -3.26 -10.83
CA GLN A 81 9.21 -3.15 -9.89
C GLN A 81 9.70 -3.03 -8.44
N GLU A 82 10.73 -3.77 -8.06
CA GLU A 82 11.40 -3.65 -6.77
C GLU A 82 11.95 -2.23 -6.56
N GLN A 83 12.58 -1.64 -7.59
CA GLN A 83 13.09 -0.27 -7.52
C GLN A 83 11.98 0.77 -7.33
N ILE A 84 10.84 0.62 -8.02
CA ILE A 84 9.69 1.52 -7.85
C ILE A 84 9.11 1.38 -6.44
N SER A 85 8.89 0.14 -5.99
CA SER A 85 8.38 -0.16 -4.65
C SER A 85 9.29 0.41 -3.55
N ALA A 86 10.60 0.26 -3.73
CA ALA A 86 11.60 0.84 -2.83
C ALA A 86 11.51 2.37 -2.79
N ARG A 87 11.38 3.05 -3.94
CA ARG A 87 11.24 4.51 -4.00
C ARG A 87 9.98 5.00 -3.28
N ILE A 88 8.85 4.32 -3.45
CA ILE A 88 7.59 4.65 -2.78
C ILE A 88 7.79 4.60 -1.26
N LEU A 89 8.35 3.50 -0.76
CA LEU A 89 8.56 3.31 0.66
C LEU A 89 9.67 4.21 1.22
N SER A 90 10.71 4.53 0.45
CA SER A 90 11.71 5.53 0.84
C SER A 90 11.07 6.90 1.04
N ARG A 91 10.25 7.37 0.08
CA ARG A 91 9.51 8.63 0.21
C ARG A 91 8.57 8.61 1.42
N ALA A 92 7.90 7.49 1.66
CA ALA A 92 7.01 7.33 2.80
C ALA A 92 7.77 7.36 4.14
N LEU A 93 8.92 6.69 4.21
CA LEU A 93 9.78 6.71 5.40
C LEU A 93 10.29 8.13 5.72
N GLU A 94 10.62 8.94 4.72
CA GLU A 94 11.03 10.34 4.90
C GLU A 94 9.95 11.20 5.59
N MET A 95 8.68 10.78 5.53
CA MET A 95 7.57 11.46 6.21
C MET A 95 7.43 11.07 7.69
N CYS A 96 8.17 10.06 8.15
CA CYS A 96 8.15 9.61 9.54
C CYS A 96 9.21 10.36 10.36
N ASP A 97 8.84 10.84 11.55
CA ASP A 97 9.81 11.39 12.52
C ASP A 97 10.76 10.27 12.97
N ASN A 98 12.05 10.60 13.17
CA ASN A 98 13.09 9.71 13.69
C ASN A 98 12.72 9.06 15.05
N LYS A 99 11.77 9.65 15.79
CA LYS A 99 11.24 9.10 17.04
C LYS A 99 10.27 7.93 16.84
N ILE A 100 9.76 7.72 15.62
CA ILE A 100 8.83 6.64 15.29
C ILE A 100 9.65 5.44 14.82
N LYS A 101 9.44 4.28 15.46
CA LYS A 101 9.96 3.02 14.93
C LYS A 101 9.12 2.60 13.72
N ALA A 102 9.57 3.00 12.54
CA ALA A 102 8.94 2.66 11.26
C ALA A 102 9.74 1.55 10.54
N GLU A 103 9.02 0.54 10.07
CA GLU A 103 9.54 -0.55 9.24
C GLU A 103 8.81 -0.56 7.90
N THR A 104 9.45 -1.09 6.86
CA THR A 104 8.86 -1.18 5.52
C THR A 104 8.66 -2.63 5.10
N LEU A 105 7.58 -2.87 4.36
CA LEU A 105 7.24 -4.19 3.83
C LEU A 105 6.75 -4.05 2.40
N ILE A 106 7.43 -4.71 1.47
CA ILE A 106 6.97 -4.85 0.07
C ILE A 106 6.34 -6.23 -0.06
N VAL A 107 5.12 -6.28 -0.59
CA VAL A 107 4.41 -7.53 -0.84
C VAL A 107 3.96 -7.58 -2.29
N GLU A 108 4.04 -8.77 -2.89
CA GLU A 108 3.51 -9.03 -4.22
C GLU A 108 2.08 -9.59 -4.10
N GLY A 109 1.14 -9.04 -4.88
CA GLY A 109 -0.21 -9.60 -5.00
C GLY A 109 -1.28 -8.54 -5.22
N ASN A 110 -2.52 -8.91 -4.89
CA ASN A 110 -3.64 -7.96 -4.92
C ASN A 110 -3.65 -7.13 -3.62
N PRO A 111 -3.56 -5.78 -3.69
CA PRO A 111 -3.51 -4.92 -2.50
C PRO A 111 -4.67 -5.14 -1.53
N LYS A 112 -5.86 -5.43 -2.05
CA LYS A 112 -7.08 -5.67 -1.25
C LYS A 112 -6.91 -6.87 -0.32
N ASP A 113 -6.42 -7.97 -0.89
CA ASP A 113 -6.27 -9.24 -0.20
C ASP A 113 -5.04 -9.19 0.71
N LYS A 114 -3.91 -8.71 0.18
CA LYS A 114 -2.64 -8.66 0.92
C LYS A 114 -2.69 -7.77 2.15
N LEU A 115 -3.34 -6.61 2.09
CA LEU A 115 -3.47 -5.78 3.29
C LEU A 115 -4.31 -6.46 4.38
N CYS A 116 -5.36 -7.21 4.01
CA CYS A 116 -6.15 -7.96 4.99
C CYS A 116 -5.35 -9.13 5.58
N GLU A 117 -4.68 -9.92 4.74
CA GLU A 117 -3.83 -11.05 5.14
C GLU A 117 -2.73 -10.59 6.12
N ILE A 118 -1.96 -9.58 5.73
CA ILE A 118 -0.85 -9.05 6.54
C ILE A 118 -1.36 -8.49 7.87
N SER A 119 -2.52 -7.84 7.86
CA SER A 119 -3.13 -7.30 9.08
C SER A 119 -3.48 -8.39 10.08
N GLU A 120 -3.96 -9.54 9.61
CA GLU A 120 -4.26 -10.71 10.43
C GLU A 120 -2.99 -11.42 10.89
N GLU A 121 -2.06 -11.71 9.98
CA GLU A 121 -0.80 -12.42 10.25
C GLU A 121 0.05 -11.69 11.29
N MET A 122 0.18 -10.36 11.18
CA MET A 122 0.98 -9.55 12.09
C MET A 122 0.23 -9.15 13.37
N LYS A 123 -1.05 -9.55 13.52
CA LYS A 123 -1.94 -9.19 14.63
C LYS A 123 -1.98 -7.68 14.84
N VAL A 124 -2.37 -6.97 13.78
CA VAL A 124 -2.34 -5.51 13.74
C VAL A 124 -3.51 -4.94 14.51
N ASP A 125 -3.23 -3.90 15.29
CA ASP A 125 -4.22 -3.24 16.14
C ASP A 125 -5.05 -2.24 15.32
N LEU A 126 -4.46 -1.64 14.27
CA LEU A 126 -5.11 -0.65 13.42
C LEU A 126 -4.49 -0.62 12.01
N LEU A 127 -5.34 -0.74 10.98
CA LEU A 127 -4.96 -0.59 9.58
C LEU A 127 -5.39 0.78 9.06
N PHE A 128 -4.45 1.53 8.49
CA PHE A 128 -4.70 2.81 7.83
C PHE A 128 -4.60 2.66 6.31
N VAL A 129 -5.55 3.27 5.61
CA VAL A 129 -5.56 3.35 4.15
C VAL A 129 -6.07 4.72 3.71
N GLY A 130 -5.59 5.18 2.55
CA GLY A 130 -6.20 6.33 1.87
C GLY A 130 -7.64 6.02 1.48
N ASN A 131 -8.50 7.04 1.42
CA ASN A 131 -9.86 6.86 0.90
C ASN A 131 -9.88 6.49 -0.58
N ARG A 132 -8.78 6.76 -1.29
CA ARG A 132 -8.56 6.48 -2.71
C ARG A 132 -7.11 6.08 -2.97
N GLY A 133 -6.86 5.65 -4.20
CA GLY A 133 -5.54 5.37 -4.77
C GLY A 133 -5.47 5.91 -6.20
N LEU A 134 -4.63 5.33 -7.05
CA LEU A 134 -4.32 5.77 -8.43
C LEU A 134 -5.49 5.82 -9.46
N GLY A 135 -6.75 5.69 -9.05
CA GLY A 135 -7.94 5.61 -9.92
C GLY A 135 -8.68 6.95 -10.13
N ARG A 136 -9.25 7.17 -11.33
CA ARG A 136 -9.88 8.43 -11.78
C ARG A 136 -11.37 8.60 -11.42
N ILE A 137 -11.90 7.84 -10.47
CA ILE A 137 -13.36 7.84 -10.18
C ILE A 137 -13.75 9.15 -9.47
N GLN A 138 -14.95 9.71 -9.70
CA GLN A 138 -15.37 11.01 -9.16
C GLN A 138 -15.91 10.98 -7.71
N ARG A 139 -15.96 12.16 -7.09
CA ARG A 139 -16.06 12.64 -5.69
C ARG A 139 -16.95 11.95 -4.63
N ALA A 140 -17.53 10.77 -4.85
CA ALA A 140 -18.49 10.16 -3.90
C ALA A 140 -18.18 8.73 -3.42
N PHE A 141 -17.18 8.04 -3.97
CA PHE A 141 -16.91 6.63 -3.65
C PHE A 141 -15.53 6.41 -3.03
N LEU A 142 -15.50 5.46 -2.08
CA LEU A 142 -14.27 4.84 -1.58
C LEU A 142 -13.51 4.16 -2.73
N GLY A 143 -12.20 4.13 -2.61
CA GLY A 143 -11.33 3.36 -3.47
C GLY A 143 -11.57 1.86 -3.27
N SER A 144 -11.27 1.10 -4.31
CA SER A 144 -11.59 -0.33 -4.32
C SER A 144 -10.82 -1.15 -3.26
N VAL A 145 -9.69 -0.63 -2.77
CA VAL A 145 -8.88 -1.22 -1.68
C VAL A 145 -9.44 -0.84 -0.32
N SER A 146 -9.71 0.43 -0.08
CA SER A 146 -10.24 0.90 1.21
C SER A 146 -11.64 0.35 1.49
N ASP A 147 -12.49 0.28 0.47
CA ASP A 147 -13.81 -0.37 0.56
C ASP A 147 -13.68 -1.86 0.95
N TYR A 148 -12.76 -2.59 0.32
CA TYR A 148 -12.55 -4.00 0.63
C TYR A 148 -12.01 -4.20 2.05
N CYS A 149 -10.96 -3.46 2.43
CA CYS A 149 -10.39 -3.56 3.78
C CYS A 149 -11.44 -3.28 4.86
N ALA A 150 -12.33 -2.28 4.66
CA ALA A 150 -13.38 -1.96 5.62
C ALA A 150 -14.38 -3.11 5.85
N HIS A 151 -14.60 -3.96 4.86
CA HIS A 151 -15.52 -5.09 4.97
C HIS A 151 -14.84 -6.38 5.44
N TYR A 152 -13.57 -6.59 5.11
CA TYR A 152 -12.93 -7.90 5.23
C TYR A 152 -11.73 -7.96 6.18
N ALA A 153 -11.11 -6.83 6.54
CA ALA A 153 -9.99 -6.83 7.47
C ALA A 153 -10.46 -7.30 8.87
N LYS A 154 -9.63 -8.12 9.53
CA LYS A 154 -9.90 -8.62 10.88
C LYS A 154 -9.55 -7.63 12.00
N CYS A 155 -8.94 -6.50 11.64
CA CYS A 155 -8.60 -5.43 12.55
C CYS A 155 -9.42 -4.17 12.23
N PRO A 156 -9.54 -3.22 13.18
CA PRO A 156 -10.09 -1.90 12.90
C PRO A 156 -9.38 -1.25 11.71
N VAL A 157 -10.17 -0.60 10.83
CA VAL A 157 -9.68 0.11 9.66
C VAL A 157 -10.00 1.58 9.76
N LEU A 158 -8.98 2.44 9.63
CA LEU A 158 -9.17 3.87 9.46
C LEU A 158 -8.94 4.26 8.00
N ILE A 159 -10.00 4.77 7.38
CA ILE A 159 -9.94 5.33 6.05
C ILE A 159 -9.72 6.84 6.17
N VAL A 160 -8.59 7.32 5.68
CA VAL A 160 -8.22 8.74 5.77
C VAL A 160 -8.54 9.43 4.45
N LYS A 161 -9.34 10.50 4.52
CA LYS A 161 -9.69 11.34 3.38
C LYS A 161 -9.00 12.70 3.50
N PRO A 162 -8.29 13.19 2.46
CA PRO A 162 -7.72 14.53 2.48
C PRO A 162 -8.81 15.62 2.49
N PRO A 163 -8.52 16.81 3.06
CA PRO A 163 -9.42 17.95 3.04
C PRO A 163 -9.72 18.38 1.60
N LYS A 164 -10.91 18.94 1.37
CA LYS A 164 -11.42 19.32 0.04
C LYS A 164 -10.48 20.23 -0.75
N GLU A 165 -9.67 21.03 -0.08
CA GLU A 165 -8.72 21.98 -0.69
C GLU A 165 -7.57 21.29 -1.43
N MET A 166 -7.21 20.06 -1.04
CA MET A 166 -6.20 19.25 -1.74
C MET A 166 -6.79 18.39 -2.86
N ALA A 167 -8.11 18.14 -2.87
CA ALA A 167 -8.78 17.22 -3.79
C ALA A 167 -9.22 17.86 -5.13
N GLY A 168 -8.62 19.00 -5.49
CA GLY A 168 -9.08 19.86 -6.58
C GLY A 168 -7.99 20.61 -7.36
N GLN A 169 -6.73 20.20 -7.24
CA GLN A 169 -5.65 20.62 -8.14
C GLN A 169 -5.33 19.50 -9.12
#